data_AF-A0A259T343-F1
#
_entry.id   AF-A0A259T343-F1
#
_cell.length_a   1.000
_cell.length_b   1.000
_cell.length_c   1.000
_cell.angle_alpha   90.00
_cell.angle_beta   90.00
_cell.angle_gamma   90.00
#
_symmetry.space_group_name_H-M   'P 1'
#
loop_
_entity.id
_entity.type
_entity.pdbx_description
1 polymer ?
#
loop_
_entity_poly.entity_id
_entity_poly.type
_entity_poly.pdbx_seq_one_letter_code
_entity_poly.pdbx_strand_id
1 'polypeptide(L)'
;MLTEEDILSGRRFHDVIAQTNYEIDIHNPDGKSGTDERKISGYDIPYRYMTPRGLEGLLVAGRAISATHVAMLSMRVQATCYALGQAAGIAASLAVEHDLGIRQIDKDELHHELECQDVRFHKEIIS
;
A
#
# COMPACT_ATOMS: atom_id res chain seq x y z
N MET A 1 -2.26 9.04 3.59
CA MET A 1 -1.36 8.44 4.59
C MET A 1 -2.10 7.29 5.22
N LEU A 2 -1.47 6.11 5.28
CA LEU A 2 -2.06 4.93 5.91
C LEU A 2 -2.09 5.10 7.43
N THR A 3 -3.24 4.88 8.05
CA THR A 3 -3.43 5.01 9.50
C THR A 3 -3.55 3.66 10.18
N GLU A 4 -3.39 3.64 11.51
CA GLU A 4 -3.72 2.46 12.33
C GLU A 4 -5.20 2.08 12.17
N GLU A 5 -6.11 3.06 12.09
CA GLU A 5 -7.53 2.82 11.87
C GLU A 5 -7.80 2.12 10.53
N ASP A 6 -7.11 2.51 9.45
CA ASP A 6 -7.24 1.84 8.15
C ASP A 6 -6.89 0.34 8.26
N ILE A 7 -5.91 0.02 9.10
CA ILE A 7 -5.43 -1.36 9.31
C ILE A 7 -6.40 -2.15 10.17
N LEU A 8 -6.80 -1.60 11.32
CA LEU A 8 -7.70 -2.25 12.27
C LEU A 8 -9.09 -2.46 11.69
N SER A 9 -9.56 -1.55 10.84
CA SER A 9 -10.85 -1.69 10.15
C SER A 9 -10.79 -2.59 8.91
N GLY A 10 -9.60 -3.05 8.49
CA GLY A 10 -9.43 -3.80 7.26
C GLY A 10 -9.86 -3.01 6.02
N ARG A 11 -9.57 -1.70 6.02
CA ARG A 11 -10.12 -0.75 5.05
C ARG A 11 -9.82 -1.17 3.62
N ARG A 12 -10.85 -1.04 2.78
CA ARG A 12 -10.78 -1.31 1.33
C ARG A 12 -10.84 -0.01 0.54
N PHE A 13 -10.09 0.02 -0.56
CA PHE A 13 -9.96 1.20 -1.40
C PHE A 13 -10.19 0.87 -2.87
N HIS A 14 -10.93 1.72 -3.57
CA HIS A 14 -11.21 1.53 -5.00
C HIS A 14 -9.97 1.68 -5.90
N ASP A 15 -8.92 2.32 -5.38
CA ASP A 15 -7.63 2.54 -6.04
C ASP A 15 -6.54 1.69 -5.37
N VAL A 16 -6.89 0.53 -4.82
CA VAL A 16 -5.95 -0.42 -4.22
C VAL A 16 -4.84 -0.80 -5.21
N ILE A 17 -3.60 -0.86 -4.74
CA ILE A 17 -2.46 -1.33 -5.54
C ILE A 17 -1.61 -2.39 -4.81
N ALA A 18 -1.83 -2.55 -3.51
CA ALA A 18 -1.24 -3.61 -2.72
C ALA A 18 -2.21 -4.00 -1.60
N GLN A 19 -2.17 -5.27 -1.20
CA GLN A 19 -2.88 -5.79 -0.04
C GLN A 19 -1.89 -6.49 0.88
N THR A 20 -2.15 -6.42 2.18
CA THR A 20 -1.39 -7.17 3.17
C THR A 20 -2.26 -7.51 4.36
N ASN A 21 -1.93 -8.61 5.02
CA ASN A 21 -2.54 -9.08 6.26
C ASN A 21 -1.48 -9.29 7.35
N TYR A 22 -0.27 -8.73 7.17
CA TYR A 22 0.76 -8.82 8.18
C TYR A 22 0.31 -8.10 9.45
N GLU A 23 0.43 -8.76 10.59
CA GLU A 23 -0.02 -8.24 11.88
C GLU A 23 0.72 -6.98 12.30
N ILE A 24 0.16 -6.26 13.29
CA ILE A 24 0.89 -5.18 13.95
C ILE A 24 1.82 -5.83 14.97
N ASP A 25 3.13 -5.61 14.86
CA ASP A 25 4.17 -6.20 15.72
C ASP A 25 5.01 -5.13 16.45
N ILE A 26 4.50 -4.58 17.55
CA ILE A 26 5.22 -3.52 18.27
C ILE A 26 6.17 -4.13 19.31
N HIS A 27 7.47 -4.10 19.00
CA HIS A 27 8.49 -4.47 19.98
C HIS A 27 8.71 -3.36 21.00
N ASN A 28 8.69 -3.71 22.28
CA ASN A 28 9.00 -2.75 23.34
C ASN A 28 10.51 -2.37 23.27
N PRO A 29 10.84 -1.07 23.18
CA PRO A 29 12.22 -0.59 23.15
C PRO A 29 13.08 -1.04 24.34
N ASP A 30 12.47 -1.34 25.49
CA ASP A 30 13.18 -1.77 26.69
C ASP A 30 13.61 -3.25 26.67
N GLY A 31 13.12 -4.05 25.72
CA GLY A 31 13.41 -5.48 25.59
C GLY A 31 12.94 -6.35 26.77
N LYS A 32 12.24 -5.77 27.75
CA LYS A 32 11.80 -6.44 28.99
C LYS A 32 10.34 -6.85 28.94
N SER A 33 9.56 -6.21 28.08
CA SER A 33 8.15 -6.54 27.86
C SER A 33 7.97 -7.33 26.56
N GLY A 34 6.90 -8.11 26.46
CA GLY A 34 6.54 -8.82 25.23
C GLY A 34 6.21 -7.89 24.05
N THR A 35 5.99 -8.49 22.88
CA THR A 35 5.53 -7.78 21.67
C THR A 35 4.03 -7.51 21.77
N ASP A 36 3.59 -6.28 21.45
CA ASP A 36 2.17 -5.99 21.20
C ASP A 36 1.84 -6.48 19.79
N GLU A 37 1.33 -7.71 19.74
CA GLU A 37 0.90 -8.40 18.52
C GLU A 37 -0.61 -8.27 18.35
N ARG A 38 -1.04 -7.63 17.26
CA ARG A 38 -2.47 -7.49 16.94
C ARG A 38 -2.77 -8.12 15.60
N LYS A 39 -3.52 -9.21 15.64
CA LYS A 39 -4.02 -9.90 14.45
C LYS A 39 -5.02 -9.03 13.72
N ILE A 40 -4.94 -9.06 12.39
CA ILE A 40 -5.79 -8.29 11.50
C ILE A 40 -6.25 -9.17 10.34
N SER A 41 -7.40 -8.85 9.76
CA SER A 41 -7.93 -9.58 8.61
C SER A 41 -7.27 -9.18 7.28
N GLY A 42 -6.54 -8.07 7.28
CA GLY A 42 -5.86 -7.50 6.12
C GLY A 42 -6.57 -6.28 5.54
N TYR A 43 -5.80 -5.45 4.85
CA TYR A 43 -6.21 -4.12 4.39
C TYR A 43 -5.60 -3.80 3.03
N ASP A 44 -6.14 -2.76 2.40
CA ASP A 44 -5.68 -2.24 1.13
C ASP A 44 -4.70 -1.07 1.34
N ILE A 45 -3.73 -0.94 0.43
CA ILE A 45 -2.91 0.25 0.29
C ILE A 45 -3.28 0.92 -1.04
N PRO A 46 -3.83 2.14 -1.03
CA PRO A 46 -4.28 2.82 -2.24
C PRO A 46 -3.15 3.56 -2.97
N TYR A 47 -3.28 3.67 -4.29
CA TYR A 47 -2.34 4.38 -5.17
C TYR A 47 -2.05 5.80 -4.68
N ARG A 48 -3.09 6.51 -4.25
CA ARG A 48 -2.97 7.90 -3.78
C ARG A 48 -1.95 8.08 -2.64
N TYR A 49 -1.66 7.04 -1.85
CA TYR A 49 -0.68 7.12 -0.77
C TYR A 49 0.78 7.11 -1.25
N MET A 50 1.03 6.75 -2.50
CA MET A 50 2.35 6.85 -3.14
C MET A 50 2.66 8.25 -3.70
N THR A 51 1.69 9.19 -3.66
CA THR A 51 1.82 10.51 -4.30
C THR A 51 1.99 11.63 -3.26
N PRO A 52 3.22 12.09 -2.93
CA PRO A 52 3.46 13.07 -1.86
C PRO A 52 2.77 14.40 -2.15
N ARG A 53 2.15 15.05 -1.17
CA ARG A 53 1.48 16.34 -1.38
C ARG A 53 2.48 17.44 -1.75
N GLY A 54 2.15 18.25 -2.76
CA GLY A 54 2.95 19.42 -3.16
C GLY A 54 4.16 19.09 -4.05
N LEU A 55 4.33 17.84 -4.46
CA LEU A 55 5.32 17.43 -5.46
C LEU A 55 4.61 16.73 -6.62
N GLU A 56 5.00 17.09 -7.83
CA GLU A 56 4.53 16.46 -9.06
C GLU A 56 5.64 15.57 -9.65
N GLY A 57 5.25 14.53 -10.38
CA GLY A 57 6.19 13.60 -11.03
C GLY A 57 6.99 12.70 -10.09
N LEU A 58 6.65 12.62 -8.80
CA LEU A 58 7.33 11.77 -7.81
C LEU A 58 6.41 10.69 -7.23
N LEU A 59 6.77 9.42 -7.41
CA LEU A 59 6.18 8.28 -6.72
C LEU A 59 7.07 7.82 -5.56
N VAL A 60 6.45 7.54 -4.42
CA VAL A 60 7.11 7.01 -3.23
C VAL A 60 6.50 5.68 -2.86
N ALA A 61 7.31 4.62 -2.95
CA ALA A 61 6.89 3.24 -2.73
C ALA A 61 7.69 2.56 -1.60
N GLY A 62 7.23 1.39 -1.18
CA GLY A 62 7.87 0.60 -0.13
C GLY A 62 7.87 1.30 1.23
N ARG A 63 8.96 1.17 2.00
CA ARG A 63 9.06 1.68 3.38
C ARG A 63 9.00 3.21 3.49
N ALA A 64 9.21 3.93 2.40
CA ALA A 64 9.17 5.39 2.37
C ALA A 64 7.74 5.95 2.20
N ILE A 65 6.74 5.09 1.94
CA ILE A 65 5.36 5.52 1.73
C ILE A 65 4.78 6.18 3.00
N SER A 66 3.85 7.10 2.79
CA SER A 66 3.23 7.85 3.88
C SER A 66 2.35 6.95 4.76
N ALA A 67 2.81 6.65 5.97
CA ALA A 67 2.11 5.87 6.98
C ALA A 67 2.36 6.42 8.40
N THR A 68 1.41 6.20 9.31
CA THR A 68 1.61 6.43 10.75
C THR A 68 2.61 5.42 11.32
N HIS A 69 3.18 5.71 12.50
CA HIS A 69 4.16 4.83 13.16
C HIS A 69 3.64 3.38 13.28
N VAL A 70 2.44 3.21 13.86
CA VAL A 70 1.82 1.88 14.05
C VAL A 70 1.55 1.20 12.71
N ALA A 71 1.05 1.96 11.72
CA ALA A 71 0.78 1.40 10.41
C ALA A 71 2.03 0.89 9.68
N MET A 72 3.14 1.58 9.87
CA MET A 72 4.42 1.16 9.31
C MET A 72 4.89 -0.17 9.89
N LEU A 73 4.52 -0.52 11.13
CA LEU A 73 4.93 -1.79 11.75
C LEU A 73 4.34 -2.99 11.00
N SER A 74 3.08 -2.89 10.59
CA SER A 74 2.43 -3.90 9.76
C SER A 74 2.89 -3.86 8.28
N MET A 75 2.88 -2.70 7.64
CA MET A 75 3.00 -2.63 6.17
C MET A 75 4.44 -2.78 5.61
N ARG A 76 5.48 -2.60 6.43
CA ARG A 76 6.89 -2.49 5.99
C ARG A 76 7.54 -3.81 5.54
N VAL A 77 6.79 -4.91 5.52
CA VAL A 77 7.29 -6.24 5.15
C VAL A 77 7.68 -6.30 3.67
N GLN A 78 8.62 -7.20 3.33
CA GLN A 78 9.20 -7.25 1.99
C GLN A 78 8.16 -7.51 0.90
N ALA A 79 7.21 -8.41 1.14
CA ALA A 79 6.14 -8.71 0.19
C ALA A 79 5.34 -7.45 -0.21
N THR A 80 4.95 -6.64 0.79
CA THR A 80 4.25 -5.37 0.55
C THR A 80 5.14 -4.36 -0.17
N CYS A 81 6.44 -4.30 0.15
CA CYS A 81 7.38 -3.44 -0.56
C CYS A 81 7.53 -3.82 -2.04
N TYR A 82 7.56 -5.12 -2.35
CA TYR A 82 7.60 -5.61 -3.73
C TYR A 82 6.33 -5.21 -4.49
N ALA A 83 5.15 -5.43 -3.91
CA ALA A 83 3.87 -5.05 -4.54
C ALA A 83 3.79 -3.54 -4.82
N LEU A 84 4.18 -2.71 -3.85
CA LEU A 84 4.25 -1.26 -4.03
C LEU A 84 5.24 -0.85 -5.12
N GLY A 85 6.40 -1.52 -5.21
CA GLY A 85 7.40 -1.26 -6.26
C GLY A 85 6.90 -1.63 -7.66
N GLN A 86 6.20 -2.76 -7.79
CA GLN A 86 5.57 -3.19 -9.04
C GLN A 86 4.54 -2.16 -9.51
N ALA A 87 3.61 -1.76 -8.63
CA ALA A 87 2.60 -0.77 -8.95
C ALA A 87 3.21 0.59 -9.32
N ALA A 88 4.27 1.02 -8.64
CA ALA A 88 4.96 2.26 -8.97
C ALA A 88 5.63 2.21 -10.35
N GLY A 89 6.26 1.07 -10.71
CA GLY A 89 6.88 0.88 -12.02
C GLY A 89 5.86 0.91 -13.17
N ILE A 90 4.74 0.20 -13.01
CA ILE A 90 3.65 0.19 -14.01
C ILE A 90 3.08 1.60 -14.17
N ALA A 91 2.75 2.27 -13.05
CA ALA A 91 2.20 3.62 -13.12
C ALA A 91 3.17 4.64 -13.74
N ALA A 92 4.47 4.47 -13.54
CA ALA A 92 5.47 5.30 -14.21
C ALA A 92 5.54 5.01 -15.73
N SER A 93 5.38 3.74 -16.16
CA SER A 93 5.30 3.39 -17.58
C SER A 93 4.10 4.04 -18.24
N LEU A 94 2.90 3.88 -17.64
CA LEU A 94 1.67 4.49 -18.12
C LEU A 94 1.77 6.02 -18.18
N ALA A 95 2.38 6.66 -17.18
CA ALA A 95 2.61 8.11 -17.19
C ALA A 95 3.38 8.56 -18.42
N VAL A 96 4.44 7.83 -18.79
CA VAL A 96 5.29 8.14 -19.94
C VAL A 96 4.57 7.83 -21.26
N GLU A 97 3.89 6.69 -21.34
CA GLU A 97 3.20 6.24 -22.57
C GLU A 97 2.04 7.15 -22.96
N HIS A 98 1.30 7.67 -21.97
CA HIS A 98 0.12 8.51 -22.20
C HIS A 98 0.41 10.01 -22.09
N ASP A 99 1.66 10.42 -21.83
CA ASP A 99 2.03 11.82 -21.54
C ASP A 99 1.19 12.43 -20.41
N LEU A 100 1.03 11.67 -19.33
CA LEU A 100 0.22 12.02 -18.15
C LEU A 100 1.08 12.25 -16.92
N GLY A 101 0.63 13.16 -16.05
CA GLY A 101 1.18 13.25 -14.69
C GLY A 101 0.80 12.01 -13.87
N ILE A 102 1.65 11.62 -12.92
CA ILE A 102 1.42 10.45 -12.06
C ILE A 102 0.08 10.48 -11.29
N ARG A 103 -0.51 11.66 -11.06
CA ARG A 103 -1.83 11.79 -10.40
C ARG A 103 -3.01 11.58 -11.34
N GLN A 104 -2.75 11.55 -12.64
CA GLN A 104 -3.76 11.46 -13.71
C GLN A 104 -3.86 10.05 -14.28
N ILE A 105 -3.06 9.10 -13.77
CA ILE A 105 -3.13 7.69 -14.15
C ILE A 105 -4.53 7.15 -13.89
N ASP A 106 -5.11 6.55 -14.93
CA ASP A 106 -6.38 5.86 -14.81
C ASP A 106 -6.19 4.60 -13.96
N LYS A 107 -7.05 4.46 -12.94
CA LYS A 107 -6.93 3.35 -12.00
C LYS A 107 -7.28 2.00 -12.64
N ASP A 108 -8.21 1.99 -13.60
CA ASP A 108 -8.72 0.76 -14.19
C ASP A 108 -7.68 0.23 -15.18
N GLU A 109 -6.98 1.12 -15.89
CA GLU A 109 -5.80 0.78 -16.69
C GLU A 109 -4.64 0.27 -15.82
N LEU A 110 -4.34 0.94 -14.69
CA LEU A 110 -3.33 0.44 -13.75
C LEU A 110 -3.70 -0.94 -13.18
N HIS A 111 -4.98 -1.16 -12.83
CA HIS A 111 -5.46 -2.47 -12.38
C HIS A 111 -5.35 -3.51 -13.49
N HIS A 112 -5.66 -3.15 -14.73
CA HIS A 112 -5.51 -4.05 -15.88
C HIS A 112 -4.06 -4.51 -16.05
N GLU A 113 -3.09 -3.59 -16.02
CA GLU A 113 -1.68 -3.92 -16.15
C GLU A 113 -1.17 -4.77 -14.97
N LEU A 114 -1.63 -4.50 -13.75
CA LEU A 114 -1.35 -5.34 -12.59
C LEU A 114 -1.96 -6.75 -12.77
N GLU A 115 -3.18 -6.86 -13.28
CA GLU A 115 -3.85 -8.13 -13.55
C GLU A 115 -3.13 -8.95 -14.64
N CYS A 116 -2.60 -8.29 -15.67
CA CYS A 116 -1.75 -8.89 -16.71
C CYS A 116 -0.45 -9.49 -16.15
N GLN A 117 -0.01 -9.03 -14.98
CA GLN A 117 1.13 -9.57 -14.23
C GLN A 117 0.71 -10.48 -13.07
N ASP A 118 -0.48 -11.08 -13.17
CA ASP A 118 -1.06 -12.02 -12.21
C ASP A 118 -1.32 -11.46 -10.80
N VAL A 119 -1.37 -10.14 -10.65
CA VAL A 119 -1.83 -9.52 -9.41
C VAL A 119 -3.34 -9.71 -9.28
N ARG A 120 -3.80 -10.13 -8.10
CA ARG A 120 -5.22 -10.31 -7.79
C ARG A 120 -5.53 -9.62 -6.47
N PHE A 121 -6.52 -8.73 -6.49
CA PHE A 121 -7.02 -8.09 -5.29
C PHE A 121 -8.24 -8.83 -4.76
N HIS A 122 -8.24 -9.11 -3.47
CA HIS A 122 -9.40 -9.65 -2.77
C HIS A 122 -10.44 -8.54 -2.62
N LYS A 123 -11.63 -8.71 -3.23
CA LYS A 123 -12.65 -7.67 -3.32
C LYS A 123 -13.65 -7.69 -2.15
N GLU A 124 -13.66 -8.72 -1.30
CA GLU A 124 -14.53 -8.83 -0.11
C GLU A 124 -13.89 -9.71 0.99
N ILE A 125 -14.07 -9.36 2.27
CA ILE A 125 -14.00 -10.34 3.37
C ILE A 125 -15.44 -10.69 3.73
N ILE A 126 -15.74 -11.99 3.66
CA ILE A 126 -17.01 -12.63 4.01
C ILE A 126 -17.46 -12.18 5.41
N SER A 127 -18.75 -11.85 5.52
CA SER A 127 -19.49 -11.57 6.76
C SER A 127 -19.36 -12.66 7.83
#